data_AF-A0A4P9JF92-F1
#
_entry.id   AF-A0A4P9JF92-F1
#
_cell.length_a   1.000
_cell.length_b   1.000
_cell.length_c   1.000
_cell.angle_alpha   90.00
_cell.angle_beta   90.00
_cell.angle_gamma   90.00
#
_symmetry.space_group_name_H-M   'P 1'
#
loop_
_entity.id
_entity.type
_entity.pdbx_description
1 polymer ?
#
loop_
_entity_poly.entity_id
_entity_poly.type
_entity_poly.pdbx_seq_one_letter_code
_entity_poly.pdbx_strand_id
1 'polypeptide(L)'
;MYAPIDLQTPLVTQWVGTLLAIAGLAVLAHGWWRRKRYQAHWDDEDARYAGPGRMKDAVREVIAGAGVLVIGLGAIGYSIYGDITSQNNIQENVATKYGAESVEDKGWRGNALRADVTMPDGTVHQDVLIIFEDSGEPQIKRDLTGSATG
;
A
#
# COMPACT_ATOMS: atom_id res chain seq x y z
N MET A 1 2.72 -5.94 26.04
CA MET A 1 2.84 -4.51 25.68
C MET A 1 2.20 -4.36 24.31
N TYR A 2 1.44 -3.29 24.06
CA TYR A 2 0.77 -3.09 22.77
C TYR A 2 1.75 -2.63 21.70
N ALA A 3 1.48 -3.00 20.44
CA ALA A 3 2.25 -2.58 19.29
C ALA A 3 1.56 -1.40 18.59
N PRO A 4 2.29 -0.36 18.16
CA PRO A 4 1.70 0.77 17.46
C PRO A 4 1.08 0.34 16.13
N ILE A 5 0.00 1.02 15.73
CA ILE A 5 -0.72 0.75 14.48
C ILE A 5 -0.51 1.94 13.55
N ASP A 6 0.09 1.70 12.38
CA ASP A 6 0.32 2.72 11.37
C ASP A 6 -0.54 2.45 10.13
N LEU A 7 -1.59 3.24 9.98
CA LEU A 7 -2.53 3.15 8.87
C LEU A 7 -2.20 4.14 7.74
N GLN A 8 -1.40 5.16 8.05
CA GLN A 8 -1.20 6.28 7.15
C GLN A 8 0.01 6.05 6.24
N THR A 9 1.13 5.60 6.79
CA THR A 9 2.35 5.39 6.00
C THR A 9 2.14 4.37 4.90
N PRO A 10 1.51 3.19 5.14
CA PRO A 10 1.23 2.23 4.07
C PRO A 10 0.39 2.87 2.97
N LEU A 11 -0.76 3.47 3.31
CA LEU A 11 -1.66 4.11 2.35
C LEU A 11 -0.96 5.18 1.50
N VAL A 12 -0.22 6.09 2.12
CA VAL A 12 0.51 7.14 1.41
C VAL A 12 1.58 6.53 0.50
N THR A 13 2.32 5.54 1.00
CA THR A 13 3.36 4.86 0.24
C THR A 13 2.78 4.09 -0.94
N GLN A 14 1.59 3.51 -0.80
CA GLN A 14 0.87 2.88 -1.90
C GLN A 14 0.61 3.87 -3.02
N TRP A 15 0.00 5.03 -2.71
CA TRP A 15 -0.34 6.04 -3.71
C TRP A 15 0.91 6.59 -4.41
N VAL A 16 1.94 6.93 -3.65
CA VAL A 16 3.22 7.39 -4.19
C VAL A 16 3.85 6.32 -5.08
N GLY A 17 3.88 5.08 -4.61
CA GLY A 17 4.42 3.93 -5.36
C GLY A 17 3.66 3.69 -6.66
N THR A 18 2.33 3.75 -6.63
CA THR A 18 1.48 3.63 -7.83
C THR A 18 1.74 4.76 -8.83
N LEU A 19 1.84 6.01 -8.38
CA LEU A 19 2.15 7.15 -9.27
C LEU A 19 3.52 6.99 -9.92
N LEU A 20 4.55 6.60 -9.15
CA LEU A 20 5.89 6.34 -9.68
C LEU A 20 5.90 5.17 -10.66
N ALA A 21 5.18 4.09 -10.36
CA ALA A 21 5.08 2.95 -11.27
C ALA A 21 4.45 3.33 -12.61
N ILE A 22 3.36 4.11 -12.59
CA ILE A 22 2.69 4.60 -13.82
C ILE A 22 3.63 5.52 -14.61
N ALA A 23 4.26 6.49 -13.94
CA ALA A 23 5.19 7.42 -14.60
C ALA A 23 6.41 6.68 -15.18
N GLY A 24 6.99 5.75 -14.43
CA GLY A 24 8.11 4.91 -14.85
C GLY A 24 7.75 4.06 -16.08
N LEU A 25 6.56 3.44 -16.09
CA LEU A 25 6.05 2.69 -17.25
C LEU A 25 5.86 3.58 -18.47
N ALA A 26 5.29 4.77 -18.32
CA ALA A 26 5.08 5.70 -19.42
C ALA A 26 6.41 6.14 -20.05
N VAL A 27 7.40 6.51 -19.23
CA VAL A 27 8.74 6.90 -19.69
C VAL A 27 9.47 5.72 -20.34
N LEU A 28 9.38 4.53 -19.74
CA LEU A 28 9.99 3.32 -20.29
C LEU A 28 9.39 2.97 -21.65
N ALA A 29 8.06 2.98 -21.77
CA ALA A 29 7.36 2.72 -23.03
C ALA A 29 7.72 3.77 -24.09
N HIS A 30 7.77 5.04 -23.70
CA HIS A 30 8.14 6.13 -24.60
C HIS A 30 9.59 6.03 -25.08
N GLY A 31 10.55 5.81 -24.17
CA GLY A 31 11.96 5.60 -24.50
C GLY A 31 12.17 4.35 -25.38
N TRP A 32 11.44 3.27 -25.11
CA TRP A 32 11.49 2.05 -25.93
C TRP A 32 10.92 2.27 -27.33
N TRP A 33 9.78 2.96 -27.45
CA TRP A 33 9.20 3.35 -28.73
C TRP A 33 10.17 4.23 -29.54
N ARG A 34 10.77 5.25 -28.92
CA ARG A 34 11.79 6.11 -29.57
C ARG A 34 12.97 5.29 -30.06
N ARG A 35 13.48 4.37 -29.24
CA ARG A 35 14.59 3.48 -29.61
C ARG A 35 14.24 2.63 -30.82
N LYS A 36 13.05 2.02 -30.84
CA LYS A 36 12.57 1.19 -31.95
C LYS A 36 12.39 2.02 -33.23
N ARG A 37 11.81 3.22 -33.12
CA ARG A 37 11.65 4.17 -34.24
C ARG A 37 12.99 4.53 -34.86
N TYR A 38 13.98 4.91 -34.05
CA TYR A 38 15.29 5.28 -34.55
C TYR A 38 16.07 4.11 -35.19
N GLN A 39 15.85 2.88 -34.74
CA GLN A 39 16.46 1.69 -35.35
C GLN A 39 15.83 1.35 -36.71
N ALA A 40 14.55 1.66 -36.91
CA ALA A 40 13.81 1.31 -38.10
C ALA A 40 13.91 2.35 -39.22
N HIS A 41 14.03 3.66 -38.91
CA HIS A 41 13.96 4.75 -39.89
C HIS A 41 15.24 5.59 -39.85
N TRP A 42 16.28 5.12 -40.54
CA TRP A 42 17.56 5.83 -40.63
C TRP A 42 17.50 7.09 -41.50
N ASP A 43 16.56 7.11 -42.46
CA ASP A 43 16.39 8.16 -43.47
C ASP A 43 15.24 9.15 -43.20
N ASP A 44 14.58 9.08 -42.03
CA ASP A 44 13.46 9.97 -41.68
C ASP A 44 13.94 11.43 -41.55
N GLU A 45 13.21 12.42 -42.05
CA GLU A 45 13.62 13.84 -42.01
C GLU A 45 13.86 14.37 -40.59
N ASP A 46 13.15 13.80 -39.60
CA ASP A 46 13.35 14.06 -38.16
C ASP A 46 14.71 13.58 -37.63
N ALA A 47 15.37 12.63 -38.31
CA ALA A 47 16.70 12.16 -37.95
C ALA A 47 17.74 13.29 -38.05
N ARG A 48 17.48 14.32 -38.87
CA ARG A 48 18.34 15.50 -39.04
C ARG A 48 18.32 16.42 -37.81
N TYR A 49 17.21 16.46 -37.07
CA TYR A 49 17.03 17.31 -35.87
C TYR A 49 17.33 16.61 -34.55
N ALA A 50 17.36 15.27 -34.52
CA ALA A 50 17.54 14.50 -33.28
C ALA A 50 18.98 14.54 -32.71
N GLY A 51 19.96 15.07 -33.45
CA GLY A 51 21.35 15.20 -33.02
C GLY A 51 22.10 13.87 -32.88
N PRO A 52 23.44 13.90 -32.79
CA PRO A 52 24.28 12.69 -32.77
C PRO A 52 24.08 11.83 -31.51
N GLY A 53 23.50 12.38 -30.44
CA GLY A 53 23.28 11.71 -29.15
C GLY A 53 21.97 10.92 -29.02
N ARG A 54 21.06 10.99 -30.01
CA ARG A 54 19.67 10.50 -29.91
C ARG A 54 19.49 9.07 -29.35
N MET A 55 20.40 8.15 -29.71
CA MET A 55 20.37 6.78 -29.21
C MET A 55 20.81 6.65 -27.76
N LYS A 56 21.81 7.43 -27.34
CA LYS A 56 22.28 7.47 -25.95
C LYS A 56 21.20 8.09 -25.05
N ASP A 57 20.53 9.12 -25.53
CA ASP A 57 19.46 9.78 -24.78
C ASP A 57 18.23 8.88 -24.65
N ALA A 58 17.83 8.17 -25.71
CA ALA A 58 16.76 7.18 -25.62
C ALA A 58 17.09 6.02 -24.66
N VAL A 59 18.36 5.56 -24.62
CA VAL A 59 18.80 4.55 -23.64
C VAL A 59 18.75 5.10 -22.21
N ARG A 60 19.21 6.33 -21.99
CA ARG A 60 19.12 6.99 -20.68
C ARG A 60 17.67 7.14 -20.21
N GLU A 61 16.76 7.47 -21.12
CA GLU A 61 15.33 7.57 -20.85
C GLU A 61 14.75 6.22 -20.43
N VAL A 62 15.10 5.13 -21.13
CA VAL A 62 14.68 3.77 -20.74
C VAL A 62 15.23 3.39 -19.37
N ILE A 63 16.51 3.67 -19.08
CA ILE A 63 17.12 3.39 -17.77
C ILE A 63 16.46 4.21 -16.66
N ALA A 64 16.19 5.49 -16.90
CA ALA A 64 15.50 6.36 -15.96
C ALA A 64 14.07 5.86 -15.69
N GLY A 65 13.31 5.53 -16.73
CA GLY A 65 11.97 4.95 -16.61
C GLY A 65 11.97 3.63 -15.84
N ALA A 66 12.93 2.74 -16.12
CA ALA A 66 13.10 1.49 -15.39
C ALA A 66 13.46 1.72 -13.92
N GLY A 67 14.34 2.69 -13.62
CA GLY A 67 14.71 3.05 -12.25
C GLY A 67 13.51 3.57 -11.45
N VAL A 68 12.75 4.50 -12.01
CA VAL A 68 11.53 5.04 -11.38
C VAL A 68 10.49 3.93 -11.18
N LEU A 69 10.32 3.03 -12.15
CA LEU A 69 9.42 1.89 -12.03
C LEU A 69 9.82 0.96 -10.88
N VAL A 70 11.11 0.62 -10.76
CA VAL A 70 11.61 -0.23 -9.67
C VAL A 70 11.37 0.42 -8.30
N ILE A 71 11.61 1.73 -8.17
CA ILE A 71 11.32 2.47 -6.94
C ILE A 71 9.82 2.43 -6.62
N GLY A 72 8.96 2.66 -7.62
CA GLY A 72 7.51 2.60 -7.45
C GLY A 72 7.01 1.22 -7.00
N LEU A 73 7.51 0.15 -7.62
CA LEU A 73 7.18 -1.23 -7.22
C LEU A 73 7.70 -1.57 -5.82
N GLY A 74 8.90 -1.12 -5.46
CA GLY A 74 9.44 -1.26 -4.12
C GLY A 74 8.57 -0.58 -3.06
N ALA A 75 8.09 0.63 -3.34
CA ALA A 75 7.17 1.36 -2.47
C ALA A 75 5.82 0.63 -2.31
N ILE A 76 5.25 0.09 -3.40
CA ILE A 76 4.03 -0.73 -3.32
C ILE A 76 4.26 -1.98 -2.45
N GLY A 77 5.39 -2.67 -2.63
CA GLY A 77 5.74 -3.83 -1.80
C GLY A 77 5.87 -3.48 -0.32
N TYR A 78 6.49 -2.33 -0.01
CA TYR A 78 6.60 -1.82 1.36
C TYR A 78 5.23 -1.48 1.96
N SER A 79 4.32 -0.88 1.18
CA SER A 79 2.95 -0.62 1.62
C SER A 79 2.22 -1.90 2.01
N ILE A 80 2.27 -2.94 1.16
CA ILE A 80 1.60 -4.22 1.44
C ILE A 80 2.12 -4.83 2.75
N TYR A 81 3.44 -4.78 2.97
CA TYR A 81 4.04 -5.24 4.21
C TYR A 81 3.55 -4.42 5.43
N GLY A 82 3.46 -3.10 5.30
CA GLY A 82 2.92 -2.21 6.32
C GLY A 82 1.46 -2.52 6.66
N ASP A 83 0.61 -2.72 5.66
CA ASP A 83 -0.81 -3.06 5.85
C ASP A 83 -0.98 -4.38 6.62
N ILE A 84 -0.21 -5.41 6.24
CA ILE A 84 -0.22 -6.71 6.92
C ILE A 84 0.23 -6.56 8.38
N THR A 85 1.30 -5.78 8.61
CA THR A 85 1.82 -5.54 9.96
C THR A 85 0.79 -4.83 10.83
N SER A 86 0.11 -3.81 10.29
CA SER A 86 -0.94 -3.09 11.02
C SER A 86 -2.15 -3.97 11.34
N GLN A 87 -2.57 -4.85 10.43
CA GLN A 87 -3.64 -5.83 10.69
C GLN A 87 -3.25 -6.83 11.78
N ASN A 88 -2.02 -7.34 11.74
CA ASN A 88 -1.52 -8.24 12.78
C ASN A 88 -1.47 -7.54 14.15
N ASN A 89 -1.00 -6.29 14.20
CA ASN A 89 -0.96 -5.51 15.43
C ASN A 89 -2.36 -5.26 15.99
N ILE A 90 -3.35 -4.96 15.14
CA ILE A 90 -4.76 -4.83 15.54
C ILE A 90 -5.25 -6.13 16.21
N GLN A 91 -5.07 -7.26 15.55
CA GLN A 91 -5.46 -8.58 16.06
C GLN A 91 -4.78 -8.87 17.40
N GLU A 92 -3.45 -8.74 17.48
CA GLU A 92 -2.67 -9.03 18.67
C GLU A 92 -3.00 -8.09 19.83
N ASN A 93 -3.21 -6.80 19.58
CA ASN A 93 -3.53 -5.83 20.61
C ASN A 93 -4.92 -6.09 21.21
N VAL A 94 -5.92 -6.38 20.37
CA VAL A 94 -7.28 -6.70 20.82
C VAL A 94 -7.29 -8.03 21.56
N ALA A 95 -6.58 -9.05 21.05
CA ALA A 95 -6.39 -10.32 21.75
C ALA A 95 -5.72 -10.13 23.12
N THR A 96 -4.69 -9.29 23.19
CA THR A 96 -3.95 -9.01 24.44
C THR A 96 -4.83 -8.37 25.50
N LYS A 97 -5.71 -7.42 25.14
CA LYS A 97 -6.54 -6.70 26.11
C LYS A 97 -7.85 -7.40 26.45
N TYR A 98 -8.50 -7.99 25.44
CA TYR A 98 -9.86 -8.50 25.56
C TYR A 98 -9.96 -10.02 25.43
N GLY A 99 -8.85 -10.72 25.17
CA GLY A 99 -8.85 -12.18 24.99
C GLY A 99 -9.55 -12.64 23.71
N ALA A 100 -9.69 -11.76 22.71
CA ALA A 100 -10.31 -12.09 21.44
C ALA A 100 -9.48 -13.14 20.67
N GLU A 101 -10.18 -14.07 20.00
CA GLU A 101 -9.57 -15.05 19.11
C GLU A 101 -9.34 -14.47 17.72
N SER A 102 -10.30 -13.72 17.18
CA SER A 102 -10.18 -13.07 15.87
C SER A 102 -10.87 -11.71 15.81
N VAL A 103 -10.35 -10.83 14.95
CA VAL A 103 -10.87 -9.50 14.66
C VAL A 103 -10.95 -9.34 13.15
N GLU A 104 -12.16 -9.25 12.62
CA GLU A 104 -12.41 -9.05 11.19
C GLU A 104 -12.72 -7.58 10.91
N ASP A 105 -11.85 -6.91 10.15
CA ASP A 105 -12.01 -5.51 9.75
C ASP A 105 -13.21 -5.33 8.79
N LYS A 106 -14.16 -4.45 9.15
CA LYS A 106 -15.31 -4.02 8.31
C LYS A 106 -15.17 -2.59 7.79
N GLY A 107 -14.06 -1.93 8.09
CA GLY A 107 -13.69 -0.60 7.65
C GLY A 107 -13.58 0.42 8.77
N TRP A 108 -12.90 1.52 8.45
CA TRP A 108 -12.66 2.64 9.36
C TRP A 108 -13.75 3.70 9.26
N ARG A 109 -14.18 4.23 10.41
CA ARG A 109 -15.08 5.38 10.55
C ARG A 109 -14.42 6.44 11.41
N GLY A 110 -13.77 7.40 10.75
CA GLY A 110 -12.92 8.38 11.45
C GLY A 110 -11.72 7.67 12.06
N ASN A 111 -11.54 7.79 13.38
CA ASN A 111 -10.46 7.14 14.13
C ASN A 111 -10.86 5.78 14.74
N ALA A 112 -12.09 5.32 14.49
CA ALA A 112 -12.59 4.05 15.01
C ALA A 112 -12.60 2.98 13.91
N LEU A 113 -12.05 1.81 14.21
CA LEU A 113 -12.21 0.60 13.43
C LEU A 113 -13.58 -0.01 13.75
N ARG A 114 -14.39 -0.31 12.73
CA ARG A 114 -15.56 -1.18 12.88
C ARG A 114 -15.12 -2.59 12.55
N ALA A 115 -15.29 -3.52 13.48
CA ALA A 115 -14.85 -4.90 13.29
C ALA A 115 -15.81 -5.90 13.94
N ASP A 116 -15.82 -7.12 13.42
CA ASP A 116 -16.43 -8.26 14.09
C ASP A 116 -15.37 -8.91 14.98
N VAL A 117 -15.67 -9.10 16.27
CA VAL A 117 -14.74 -9.66 17.25
C VAL A 117 -15.26 -11.03 17.69
N THR A 118 -14.47 -12.07 17.42
CA THR A 118 -14.78 -13.44 17.84
C THR A 118 -14.05 -13.76 19.13
N MET A 119 -14.79 -14.23 20.12
CA MET A 119 -14.29 -14.68 21.41
C MET A 119 -13.96 -16.18 21.37
N PRO A 120 -13.09 -16.69 22.26
CA PRO A 120 -12.66 -18.11 22.25
C PRO A 120 -13.78 -19.13 22.50
N ASP A 121 -14.93 -18.68 23.02
CA ASP A 121 -16.13 -19.49 23.20
C ASP A 121 -16.99 -19.60 21.91
N GLY A 122 -16.54 -18.97 20.82
CA GLY A 122 -17.25 -18.88 19.55
C GLY A 122 -18.26 -17.74 19.46
N THR A 123 -18.41 -16.93 20.51
CA THR A 123 -19.30 -15.77 20.50
C THR A 123 -18.74 -14.69 19.57
N VAL A 124 -19.54 -14.23 18.61
CA VAL A 124 -19.17 -13.15 17.68
C VAL A 124 -19.89 -11.86 18.06
N HIS A 125 -19.12 -10.83 18.39
CA HIS A 125 -19.62 -9.47 18.57
C HIS A 125 -19.49 -8.73 17.26
N GLN A 126 -20.63 -8.47 16.61
CA GLN A 126 -20.65 -7.77 15.34
C GLN A 126 -20.53 -6.26 15.51
N ASP A 127 -19.93 -5.60 14.52
CA ASP A 127 -19.91 -4.14 14.38
C ASP A 127 -19.35 -3.38 15.60
N VAL A 128 -18.38 -3.99 16.28
CA VAL A 128 -17.70 -3.39 17.42
C VAL A 128 -16.87 -2.21 16.94
N LEU A 129 -17.04 -1.06 17.60
CA LEU A 129 -16.22 0.11 17.37
C LEU A 129 -15.02 0.09 18.31
N ILE A 130 -13.83 -0.03 17.73
CA ILE A 130 -12.55 -0.09 18.41
C ILE A 130 -11.77 1.19 18.10
N ILE A 131 -11.42 1.94 19.13
CA ILE A 131 -10.53 3.11 19.02
C ILE A 131 -9.17 2.71 19.54
N PHE A 132 -8.10 3.08 18.83
CA PHE A 132 -6.74 2.81 19.28
C PHE A 132 -6.10 4.09 19.79
N GLU A 133 -5.45 4.00 20.96
CA GLU A 133 -4.54 5.03 21.44
C GLU A 133 -3.24 5.00 20.63
N ASP A 134 -2.42 6.06 20.72
CA ASP A 134 -1.12 6.13 20.02
C ASP A 134 -0.16 4.98 20.40
N SER A 135 -0.36 4.39 21.58
CA SER A 135 0.39 3.22 22.05
C SER A 135 -0.02 1.90 21.36
N GLY A 136 -1.10 1.90 20.59
CA GLY A 136 -1.76 0.72 20.04
C GLY A 136 -2.77 0.07 21.00
N GLU A 137 -2.98 0.63 22.20
CA GLU A 137 -3.97 0.09 23.13
C GLU A 137 -5.40 0.24 22.58
N PRO A 138 -6.18 -0.85 22.46
CA PRO A 138 -7.56 -0.78 21.97
C PRO A 138 -8.53 -0.33 23.07
N GLN A 139 -9.53 0.46 22.71
CA GLN A 139 -10.62 0.91 23.56
C GLN A 139 -11.95 0.57 22.92
N ILE A 140 -12.72 -0.29 23.59
CA ILE A 140 -14.05 -0.72 23.19
C ILE A 140 -15.04 -0.24 24.24
N LYS A 141 -16.03 0.56 23.83
CA LYS A 141 -17.03 1.15 24.75
C LYS A 141 -18.08 0.15 25.25
N ARG A 142 -18.22 -0.99 24.56
CA ARG A 142 -19.17 -2.05 24.86
C ARG A 142 -18.49 -3.17 25.64
N ASP A 143 -19.22 -3.80 26.55
CA ASP A 143 -18.75 -4.99 27.24
C ASP A 143 -18.74 -6.19 26.28
N LEU A 144 -17.58 -6.83 26.14
CA LEU A 144 -17.36 -8.02 25.33
C LEU A 144 -17.38 -9.32 26.17
N THR A 145 -17.57 -9.21 27.49
CA THR A 145 -17.65 -10.37 28.39
C THR A 145 -19.07 -10.93 28.55
N GLY A 146 -20.08 -10.19 28.07
CA GLY A 146 -21.48 -10.61 28.04
C GLY A 146 -21.92 -11.18 26.70
N SER A 147 -23.10 -11.80 26.64
CA SER A 147 -23.65 -12.41 25.42
C SER A 147 -23.69 -11.42 24.24
N ALA A 148 -23.45 -11.90 23.01
CA ALA A 148 -23.59 -11.10 21.79
C ALA A 148 -25.02 -10.53 21.68
N THR A 149 -25.21 -9.26 22.06
CA THR A 149 -26.41 -8.51 21.70
C THR A 149 -26.37 -8.25 20.19
N GLY A 150 -27.33 -8.86 19.49
CA GLY A 150 -27.66 -8.58 18.09
C GLY A 150 -28.47 -7.31 17.91
#